data_AF-A0A165FIN9-F1
#
_entry.id   AF-A0A165FIN9-F1
#
_cell.length_a   1.000
_cell.length_b   1.000
_cell.length_c   1.000
_cell.angle_alpha   90.00
_cell.angle_beta   90.00
_cell.angle_gamma   90.00
#
_symmetry.space_group_name_H-M   'P 1'
#
loop_
_entity.id
_entity.type
_entity.pdbx_description
1 polymer ?
#
loop_
_entity_poly.entity_id
_entity_poly.type
_entity_poly.pdbx_seq_one_letter_code
_entity_poly.pdbx_strand_id
1 'polypeptide(L)'
;MSALVQLRIGHAPLNKHLNRINCTESAACDACSAPSESVRHFVLECPAYAEQRWSMRLRLRRDAQSLSKLLYTEPGLNAIAKFITTTGRFRNTHTVAPRRR
;
A
#
# COMPACT_ATOMS: atom_id res chain seq x y z
N MET A 1 -4.66 11.48 -9.68
CA MET A 1 -4.82 10.01 -9.79
C MET A 1 -5.04 9.46 -8.38
N SER A 2 -6.06 8.63 -8.13
CA SER A 2 -6.38 8.17 -6.77
C SER A 2 -5.44 7.06 -6.29
N ALA A 3 -5.20 6.97 -4.98
CA ALA A 3 -4.33 5.95 -4.39
C ALA A 3 -4.80 4.51 -4.70
N LEU A 4 -6.12 4.28 -4.78
CA LEU A 4 -6.68 2.97 -5.15
C LEU A 4 -6.30 2.55 -6.57
N VAL A 5 -6.37 3.48 -7.53
CA VAL A 5 -5.96 3.21 -8.92
C VAL A 5 -4.47 2.89 -8.94
N GLN A 6 -3.63 3.69 -8.27
CA GLN A 6 -2.19 3.45 -8.21
C GLN A 6 -1.83 2.09 -7.61
N LEU A 7 -2.54 1.63 -6.58
CA LEU A 7 -2.34 0.29 -6.00
C LEU A 7 -2.70 -0.84 -6.98
N ARG A 8 -3.79 -0.69 -7.76
CA ARG A 8 -4.21 -1.70 -8.76
C ARG A 8 -3.17 -1.90 -9.86
N ILE A 9 -2.62 -0.81 -10.37
CA ILE A 9 -1.64 -0.85 -11.46
C ILE A 9 -0.20 -1.01 -10.97
N GLY A 10 0.02 -1.07 -9.65
CA GLY A 10 1.36 -1.20 -9.06
C GLY A 10 2.23 0.07 -9.17
N HIS A 11 1.59 1.23 -9.39
CA HIS A 11 2.23 2.55 -9.44
C HIS A 11 2.09 3.33 -8.13
N ALA A 12 1.60 2.70 -7.06
CA ALA A 12 1.59 3.32 -5.74
C ALA A 12 3.03 3.67 -5.34
N PRO A 13 3.27 4.83 -4.69
CA PRO A 13 4.61 5.24 -4.26
C PRO A 13 5.04 4.44 -3.02
N LEU A 14 5.17 3.14 -3.22
CA LEU A 14 5.78 2.16 -2.32
C LEU A 14 7.24 1.99 -2.74
N ASN A 15 8.11 1.66 -1.79
CA ASN A 15 9.55 1.66 -2.03
C ASN A 15 9.97 0.70 -3.15
N LYS A 16 9.26 -0.41 -3.37
CA LYS A 16 9.50 -1.28 -4.55
C LYS A 16 9.29 -0.55 -5.88
N HIS A 17 8.23 0.25 -6.01
CA HIS A 17 7.96 1.01 -7.23
C HIS A 17 8.93 2.18 -7.35
N LEU A 18 9.15 2.92 -6.25
CA LEU A 18 10.06 4.06 -6.22
C LEU A 18 11.49 3.66 -6.56
N ASN A 19 11.97 2.50 -6.08
CA ASN A 19 13.31 2.01 -6.37
C ASN A 19 13.46 1.66 -7.86
N ARG A 20 12.42 1.06 -8.45
CA ARG A 20 12.40 0.76 -9.89
C ARG A 20 12.50 2.01 -10.77
N ILE A 21 11.99 3.15 -10.31
CA ILE A 21 12.08 4.44 -11.03
C ILE A 21 13.22 5.34 -10.52
N ASN A 22 14.15 4.79 -9.72
CA ASN A 22 15.29 5.50 -9.12
C ASN A 22 14.91 6.72 -8.25
N CYS A 23 13.75 6.67 -7.59
CA CYS A 23 13.31 7.70 -6.62
C CYS A 23 13.69 7.37 -5.17
N THR A 24 14.14 6.14 -4.88
CA THR A 24 14.67 5.74 -3.56
C THR A 24 15.83 4.78 -3.75
N GLU A 25 16.80 4.84 -2.85
CA GLU A 25 18.01 4.02 -2.85
C GLU A 25 17.71 2.55 -2.52
N SER A 26 16.61 2.28 -1.80
CA SER A 26 16.26 0.94 -1.35
C SER A 26 14.78 0.62 -1.57
N ALA A 27 14.51 -0.63 -1.96
CA ALA A 27 13.14 -1.16 -2.04
C ALA A 27 12.58 -1.56 -0.67
N ALA A 28 13.36 -1.45 0.40
CA ALA A 28 12.97 -1.91 1.74
C ALA A 28 11.79 -1.11 2.31
N CYS A 29 10.99 -1.72 3.18
CA CYS A 29 9.90 -1.04 3.86
C CYS A 29 10.42 -0.21 5.03
N ASP A 30 10.17 1.09 5.05
CA ASP A 30 10.62 1.97 6.14
C ASP A 30 9.95 1.64 7.48
N ALA A 31 8.77 1.04 7.44
CA ALA A 31 7.97 0.79 8.64
C ALA A 31 8.37 -0.50 9.38
N CYS A 32 8.92 -1.50 8.68
CA CYS A 32 9.25 -2.80 9.27
C CYS A 32 10.59 -3.39 8.79
N SER A 33 11.35 -2.66 7.99
CA SER A 33 12.63 -3.08 7.41
C SER A 33 12.58 -4.35 6.57
N ALA A 34 11.40 -4.75 6.09
CA ALA A 34 11.28 -5.85 5.14
C ALA A 34 12.05 -5.53 3.84
N PRO A 35 12.63 -6.52 3.16
CA PRO A 35 13.52 -6.30 2.02
C PRO A 35 12.83 -5.67 0.81
N SER A 36 11.51 -5.80 0.69
CA SER A 36 10.74 -5.19 -0.41
C SER A 36 9.35 -4.73 0.03
N GLU A 37 9.11 -3.43 -0.05
CA GLU A 37 7.78 -2.84 0.14
C GLU A 37 6.95 -2.94 -1.14
N SER A 38 6.34 -4.11 -1.36
CA SER A 38 5.37 -4.32 -2.43
C SER A 38 3.94 -3.97 -1.99
N VAL A 39 3.01 -3.85 -2.94
CA VAL A 39 1.57 -3.69 -2.65
C VAL A 39 1.07 -4.82 -1.74
N ARG A 40 1.48 -6.05 -2.03
CA ARG A 40 1.18 -7.22 -1.21
C ARG A 40 1.72 -7.07 0.20
N HIS A 41 2.98 -6.66 0.33
CA HIS A 41 3.61 -6.46 1.63
C HIS A 41 2.85 -5.41 2.44
N PHE A 42 2.61 -4.24 1.85
CA PHE A 42 1.90 -3.14 2.48
C PHE A 42 0.49 -3.53 2.97
N VAL A 43 -0.29 -4.22 2.12
CA VAL A 43 -1.70 -4.53 2.41
C VAL A 43 -1.88 -5.80 3.27
N LEU A 44 -1.01 -6.81 3.13
CA LEU A 44 -1.24 -8.14 3.71
C LEU A 44 -0.20 -8.58 4.75
N GLU A 45 1.03 -8.06 4.72
CA GLU A 45 2.17 -8.68 5.43
C GLU A 45 2.86 -7.75 6.43
N CYS A 46 2.88 -6.43 6.18
CA CYS A 46 3.72 -5.47 6.91
C CYS A 46 3.38 -5.38 8.42
N PRO A 47 4.20 -5.89 9.36
CA PRO A 47 3.83 -5.96 10.78
C PRO A 47 3.49 -4.60 11.40
N ALA A 48 4.08 -3.49 10.90
CA ALA A 48 3.76 -2.14 11.36
C ALA A 48 2.29 -1.73 11.15
N TYR A 49 1.58 -2.36 10.20
CA TYR A 49 0.16 -2.12 9.94
C TYR A 49 -0.75 -3.28 10.40
N ALA A 50 -0.31 -4.06 11.39
CA ALA A 50 -1.03 -5.23 11.86
C ALA A 50 -2.42 -4.89 12.42
N GLU A 51 -2.56 -3.79 13.15
CA GLU A 51 -3.83 -3.34 13.74
C GLU A 51 -4.86 -2.97 12.65
N GLN A 52 -4.43 -2.17 11.66
CA GLN A 52 -5.29 -1.76 10.55
C GLN A 52 -5.69 -2.99 9.70
N ARG A 53 -4.77 -3.94 9.51
CA ARG A 53 -5.08 -5.23 8.86
C ARG A 53 -6.05 -6.08 9.67
N TRP A 54 -5.93 -6.08 10.99
CA TRP A 54 -6.87 -6.80 11.85
C TRP A 54 -8.29 -6.27 11.66
N SER A 55 -8.46 -4.94 11.69
CA SER A 55 -9.75 -4.28 11.41
C SER A 55 -10.30 -4.63 10.02
N MET A 56 -9.44 -4.64 8.99
CA MET A 56 -9.81 -5.05 7.63
C MET A 56 -10.24 -6.53 7.57
N ARG A 57 -9.52 -7.43 8.25
CA ARG A 57 -9.83 -8.86 8.34
C ARG A 57 -11.15 -9.12 9.05
N LEU A 58 -11.48 -8.39 10.11
CA LEU A 58 -12.76 -8.53 10.79
C LEU A 58 -13.94 -8.21 9.86
N ARG A 59 -13.78 -7.24 8.96
CA ARG A 59 -14.83 -6.84 8.00
C ARG A 59 -15.00 -7.79 6.83
N LEU A 60 -13.89 -8.25 6.24
CA LEU A 60 -13.91 -9.03 5.00
C LEU A 60 -13.66 -10.54 5.19
N ARG A 61 -13.35 -10.96 6.42
CA ARG A 61 -13.06 -12.35 6.78
C ARG A 61 -12.00 -12.96 5.86
N ARG A 62 -12.34 -14.05 5.16
CA ARG A 62 -11.42 -14.79 4.29
C ARG A 62 -11.00 -13.97 3.06
N ASP A 63 -11.82 -13.02 2.61
CA ASP A 63 -11.53 -12.21 1.43
C ASP A 63 -10.39 -11.22 1.67
N ALA A 64 -10.13 -10.86 2.93
CA ALA A 64 -9.00 -10.01 3.31
C ALA A 64 -7.62 -10.63 3.06
N GLN A 65 -7.55 -11.92 2.71
CA GLN A 65 -6.29 -12.61 2.40
C GLN A 65 -5.95 -12.57 0.91
N SER A 66 -6.92 -12.23 0.05
CA SER A 66 -6.71 -12.16 -1.40
C SER A 66 -6.55 -10.71 -1.84
N LEU A 67 -5.34 -10.35 -2.27
CA LEU A 67 -5.06 -9.02 -2.81
C LEU A 67 -5.97 -8.70 -4.01
N SER A 68 -6.23 -9.69 -4.87
CA SER A 68 -7.13 -9.53 -6.02
C SER A 68 -8.56 -9.20 -5.55
N LYS A 69 -9.10 -9.90 -4.56
CA LYS A 69 -10.42 -9.57 -4.02
C LYS A 69 -10.45 -8.17 -3.42
N LEU A 70 -9.41 -7.80 -2.68
CA LEU A 70 -9.32 -6.47 -2.09
C LEU A 70 -9.28 -5.34 -3.13
N LEU A 71 -8.57 -5.54 -4.25
CA LEU A 71 -8.37 -4.50 -5.27
C LEU A 71 -9.49 -4.45 -6.32
N TYR A 72 -10.23 -5.54 -6.55
CA TYR A 72 -11.19 -5.63 -7.65
C TYR A 72 -12.66 -5.79 -7.20
N THR A 73 -12.94 -5.97 -5.91
CA THR A 73 -14.32 -6.02 -5.40
C THR A 73 -14.71 -4.72 -4.70
N GLU A 74 -15.98 -4.34 -4.77
CA GLU A 74 -16.49 -3.14 -4.09
C GLU A 74 -16.28 -3.16 -2.55
N PRO A 75 -16.57 -4.27 -1.83
CA PRO A 75 -16.29 -4.36 -0.40
C PRO A 75 -14.79 -4.26 -0.09
N GLY A 76 -13.96 -4.87 -0.94
CA GLY A 76 -12.51 -4.81 -0.86
C GLY A 76 -11.96 -3.40 -0.98
N LEU A 77 -12.45 -2.65 -1.97
CA LEU A 77 -12.03 -1.27 -2.22
C LEU A 77 -12.38 -0.35 -1.06
N ASN A 78 -13.59 -0.48 -0.52
CA ASN A 78 -14.01 0.27 0.65
C ASN A 78 -13.14 -0.04 1.87
N ALA A 79 -12.71 -1.29 2.03
CA ALA A 79 -11.81 -1.68 3.11
C ALA A 79 -10.38 -1.15 2.89
N ILE A 80 -9.83 -1.23 1.66
CA ILE A 80 -8.52 -0.64 1.34
C ILE A 80 -8.54 0.88 1.51
N ALA A 81 -9.60 1.56 1.06
CA ALA A 81 -9.72 3.01 1.21
C ALA A 81 -9.65 3.38 2.70
N LYS A 82 -10.38 2.67 3.57
CA LYS A 82 -10.29 2.86 5.02
C LYS A 82 -8.90 2.50 5.57
N PHE A 83 -8.28 1.43 5.07
CA PHE A 83 -6.93 1.04 5.47
C PHE A 83 -5.92 2.15 5.15
N ILE A 84 -5.93 2.71 3.94
CA ILE A 84 -5.06 3.82 3.52
C ILE A 84 -5.30 5.05 4.41
N THR A 85 -6.57 5.40 4.65
CA THR A 85 -6.86 6.56 5.52
C THR A 85 -6.37 6.30 6.93
N THR A 86 -6.55 5.11 7.51
CA THR A 86 -6.07 4.81 8.87
C THR A 86 -4.55 4.71 9.00
N THR A 87 -3.85 4.24 7.97
CA THR A 87 -2.38 4.16 7.98
C THR A 87 -1.71 5.50 7.73
N GLY A 88 -2.46 6.49 7.19
CA GLY A 88 -1.94 7.82 6.88
C GLY A 88 -1.02 7.88 5.66
N ARG A 89 -0.69 6.73 5.05
CA ARG A 89 0.09 6.66 3.81
C ARG A 89 -0.71 7.26 2.66
N PHE A 90 -0.01 7.90 1.72
CA PHE A 90 -0.60 8.54 0.53
C PHE A 90 -1.57 9.72 0.80
N ARG A 91 -1.64 10.24 2.05
CA ARG A 91 -2.45 11.45 2.35
C ARG A 91 -1.93 12.73 1.68
N ASN A 92 -0.67 12.74 1.21
CA ASN A 92 -0.01 13.89 0.57
C ASN A 92 0.57 13.55 -0.81
N THR A 93 -0.25 13.24 -1.82
CA THR A 93 0.25 13.06 -3.21
C THR A 93 0.50 14.38 -3.96
N HIS A 94 0.79 15.49 -3.27
CA HIS A 94 1.14 16.78 -3.87
C HIS A 94 2.63 17.12 -3.84
N THR A 95 3.50 16.22 -3.39
CA THR A 95 4.94 16.47 -3.40
C THR A 95 5.60 15.53 -4.41
N VAL A 96 5.65 15.97 -5.66
CA VAL A 96 6.66 15.48 -6.60
C VAL A 96 8.00 15.88 -5.99
N ALA A 97 8.71 14.93 -5.37
CA ALA A 97 10.09 15.17 -4.96
C ALA A 97 10.88 15.61 -6.22
N PRO A 98 11.67 16.70 -6.16
CA PRO A 98 12.40 17.16 -7.32
C PRO A 98 13.33 16.05 -7.80
N ARG A 99 13.24 15.73 -9.09
CA ARG A 99 14.22 14.88 -9.78
C ARG A 99 15.58 15.54 -9.60
N ARG A 100 16.44 14.98 -8.74
CA ARG A 100 17.86 15.34 -8.73
C ARG A 100 18.44 14.84 -10.06
N ARG A 101 18.74 15.79 -10.94
CA ARG A 101 19.57 15.61 -12.14
C ARG A 101 21.04 15.73 -11.74
#